data_AF-A0A818FJL4-F1
#
_entry.id   AF-A0A818FJL4-F1
#
_cell.length_a   1.000
_cell.length_b   1.000
_cell.length_c   1.000
_cell.angle_alpha   90.00
_cell.angle_beta   90.00
_cell.angle_gamma   90.00
#
_symmetry.space_group_name_H-M   'P 1'
#
loop_
_entity.id
_entity.type
_entity.pdbx_description
1 polymer ?
#
loop_
_entity_poly.entity_id
_entity_poly.type
_entity_poly.pdbx_seq_one_letter_code
_entity_poly.pdbx_strand_id
1 'polypeptide(L)'
;MNRVPSTDNVNNEVMYPFRFGTSNKSIRLTQQQLDRIPYLSALIAHRDDFLSVQNKDGEYILNSRIRYNWFMAILSSITTEQPSALFTELSTE
;
A
#
# COMPACT_ATOMS: atom_id res chain seq x y z
N MET A 1 -4.31 -46.62 -3.99
CA MET A 1 -3.46 -45.42 -3.90
C MET A 1 -4.34 -44.20 -4.14
N ASN A 2 -4.78 -43.53 -3.08
CA ASN A 2 -5.65 -42.35 -3.21
C ASN A 2 -4.75 -41.12 -3.35
N ARG A 3 -4.77 -40.47 -4.52
CA ARG A 3 -4.18 -39.13 -4.69
C ARG A 3 -5.09 -38.13 -3.97
N VAL A 4 -4.58 -37.58 -2.87
CA VAL A 4 -5.12 -36.36 -2.27
C VAL A 4 -4.87 -35.23 -3.28
N PRO A 5 -5.87 -34.41 -3.64
CA PRO A 5 -5.62 -33.23 -4.43
C PRO A 5 -4.90 -32.19 -3.55
N SER A 6 -3.66 -31.85 -3.91
CA SER A 6 -2.94 -30.73 -3.31
C SER A 6 -3.72 -29.45 -3.58
N THR A 7 -4.28 -28.87 -2.53
CA THR A 7 -4.96 -27.57 -2.57
C THR A 7 -3.93 -26.46 -2.40
N ASP A 8 -3.07 -26.32 -3.40
CA ASP A 8 -2.23 -25.11 -3.52
C ASP A 8 -3.05 -24.02 -4.22
N ASN A 9 -4.16 -23.61 -3.60
CA ASN A 9 -4.71 -22.28 -3.83
C ASN A 9 -3.86 -21.29 -3.02
N VAL A 10 -2.63 -21.07 -3.48
CA VAL A 10 -1.90 -19.87 -3.11
C VAL A 10 -2.70 -18.73 -3.74
N ASN A 11 -3.58 -18.10 -2.95
CA ASN A 11 -4.18 -16.84 -3.31
C ASN A 11 -3.02 -15.88 -3.58
N ASN A 12 -2.61 -15.76 -4.85
CA ASN A 12 -1.68 -14.76 -5.33
C ASN A 12 -2.41 -13.42 -5.26
N GLU A 13 -2.54 -12.89 -4.05
CA GLU A 13 -3.12 -11.59 -3.84
C GLU A 13 -2.25 -10.56 -4.57
N VAL A 14 -2.86 -9.83 -5.49
CA VAL A 14 -2.14 -8.84 -6.30
C VAL A 14 -1.62 -7.75 -5.36
N MET A 15 -0.30 -7.60 -5.32
CA MET A 15 0.40 -6.66 -4.46
C MET A 15 0.95 -5.50 -5.28
N TYR A 16 0.54 -4.29 -4.93
CA TYR A 16 0.92 -3.07 -5.63
C TYR A 16 2.06 -2.35 -4.88
N PRO A 17 3.23 -2.16 -5.51
CA PRO A 17 4.38 -1.52 -4.87
C PRO A 17 4.29 0.01 -4.96
N PHE A 18 4.48 0.69 -3.83
CA PHE A 18 4.54 2.15 -3.75
C PHE A 18 5.86 2.59 -3.14
N ARG A 19 6.41 3.68 -3.67
CA ARG A 19 7.63 4.31 -3.15
C ARG A 19 7.37 5.75 -2.77
N PHE A 20 7.86 6.15 -1.60
CA PHE A 20 7.66 7.49 -1.09
C PHE A 20 8.69 8.43 -1.72
N GLY A 21 8.28 9.45 -2.47
CA GLY A 21 9.22 10.34 -3.17
C GLY A 21 10.21 11.06 -2.24
N THR A 22 9.83 11.26 -0.97
CA THR A 22 10.67 11.93 0.04
C THR A 22 11.57 11.00 0.84
N SER A 23 11.56 9.68 0.60
CA SER A 23 12.40 8.72 1.31
C SER A 23 12.69 7.47 0.48
N ASN A 24 13.80 6.76 0.70
CA ASN A 24 14.04 5.48 0.02
C ASN A 24 13.18 4.30 0.56
N LYS A 25 12.09 4.59 1.28
CA LYS A 25 11.17 3.57 1.79
C LYS A 25 10.11 3.24 0.74
N SER A 26 9.71 1.97 0.73
CA SER A 26 8.62 1.45 -0.09
C SER A 26 7.68 0.58 0.73
N ILE A 27 6.47 0.40 0.22
CA ILE A 27 5.43 -0.47 0.79
C ILE A 27 4.79 -1.27 -0.32
N ARG A 28 4.17 -2.40 0.02
CA ARG A 28 3.33 -3.17 -0.88
C ARG A 28 1.95 -3.28 -0.28
N LEU A 29 0.93 -2.93 -1.05
CA LEU A 29 -0.46 -2.94 -0.60
C LEU A 29 -1.27 -3.94 -1.40
N THR A 30 -2.18 -4.64 -0.74
CA THR A 30 -3.18 -5.47 -1.40
C THR A 30 -4.29 -4.60 -2.01
N GLN A 31 -5.10 -5.16 -2.92
CA GLN A 31 -6.27 -4.45 -3.42
C GLN A 31 -7.22 -4.02 -2.29
N GLN A 32 -7.44 -4.89 -1.30
CA GLN A 32 -8.30 -4.59 -0.16
C GLN A 32 -7.80 -3.38 0.65
N GLN A 33 -6.50 -3.23 0.83
CA GLN A 33 -5.92 -2.06 1.52
C GLN A 33 -6.04 -0.79 0.69
N LEU A 34 -5.89 -0.89 -0.63
CA LEU A 34 -6.04 0.23 -1.55
C LEU A 34 -7.45 0.78 -1.57
N ASP A 35 -8.45 -0.09 -1.59
CA ASP A 35 -9.87 0.31 -1.61
C ASP A 35 -10.26 1.14 -0.37
N ARG A 36 -9.49 1.03 0.72
CA ARG A 36 -9.66 1.86 1.91
C ARG A 36 -8.96 3.23 1.83
N ILE A 37 -8.12 3.46 0.83
CA ILE A 37 -7.38 4.71 0.59
C ILE A 37 -7.71 5.20 -0.83
N PRO A 38 -8.85 5.91 -1.03
CA PRO A 38 -9.36 6.26 -2.36
C PRO A 38 -8.35 6.95 -3.29
N TYR A 39 -7.46 7.77 -2.72
CA TYR A 39 -6.37 8.40 -3.47
C TYR A 39 -5.46 7.38 -4.17
N LEU A 40 -5.08 6.28 -3.49
CA LEU A 40 -4.20 5.28 -4.06
C LEU A 40 -4.91 4.41 -5.10
N SER A 41 -6.18 4.07 -4.88
CA SER A 41 -7.00 3.39 -5.90
C SER A 41 -7.13 4.23 -7.17
N ALA A 42 -7.39 5.54 -7.03
CA ALA A 42 -7.44 6.45 -8.16
C ALA A 42 -6.09 6.55 -8.89
N LEU A 43 -4.98 6.56 -8.15
CA LEU A 43 -3.63 6.61 -8.72
C LEU A 43 -3.31 5.39 -9.59
N ILE A 44 -3.78 4.20 -9.19
CA ILE A 44 -3.62 2.98 -10.00
C ILE A 44 -4.57 3.02 -11.22
N ALA A 45 -5.84 3.36 -11.01
CA ALA A 45 -6.86 3.32 -12.07
C ALA A 45 -6.61 4.35 -13.17
N HIS A 46 -6.05 5.50 -12.81
CA HIS A 46 -5.79 6.65 -13.67
C HIS A 46 -4.30 6.94 -13.81
N ARG A 47 -3.47 5.88 -13.88
CA ARG A 47 -2.00 6.00 -13.93
C ARG A 47 -1.50 6.94 -15.02
N ASP A 48 -2.23 7.04 -16.14
CA ASP A 48 -1.87 7.86 -17.30
C ASP A 48 -2.27 9.34 -17.09
N ASP A 49 -3.19 9.62 -16.16
CA ASP A 49 -3.71 10.97 -15.86
C ASP A 49 -2.96 11.64 -14.69
N PHE A 50 -2.37 10.85 -13.78
CA PHE A 50 -1.58 11.37 -12.66
C PHE A 50 -0.11 11.58 -13.06
N LEU A 51 0.49 12.68 -12.60
CA LEU A 51 1.95 12.91 -12.70
C LEU A 51 2.79 11.93 -11.86
N SER A 52 2.16 10.99 -11.14
CA SER A 52 2.84 9.89 -10.45
C SER A 52 3.08 8.73 -11.42
N VAL A 53 4.23 8.78 -12.09
CA VAL A 53 4.65 7.71 -13.00
C VAL A 53 5.15 6.52 -12.17
N GLN A 54 4.89 5.29 -12.64
CA GLN A 54 5.65 4.13 -12.17
C GLN A 54 7.13 4.35 -12.52
N ASN A 55 8.03 4.10 -11.58
CA ASN A 55 9.45 4.11 -11.90
C ASN A 55 9.83 2.90 -12.78
N LYS A 56 11.10 2.85 -13.18
CA LYS A 56 11.67 1.73 -13.97
C LYS A 56 11.51 0.35 -13.30
N ASP A 57 11.31 0.31 -11.99
CA ASP A 57 11.14 -0.90 -11.19
C ASP A 57 9.65 -1.28 -11.02
N GLY A 58 8.73 -0.51 -11.63
CA GLY A 58 7.28 -0.71 -11.56
C GLY A 58 6.62 -0.16 -10.28
N GLU A 59 7.35 0.59 -9.46
CA GLU A 59 6.83 1.18 -8.22
C GLU A 59 6.08 2.49 -8.49
N TYR A 60 4.87 2.63 -7.96
CA TYR A 60 4.11 3.88 -8.02
C TYR A 60 4.75 4.93 -7.11
N ILE A 61 5.20 6.05 -7.68
CA ILE A 61 5.85 7.10 -6.90
C ILE A 61 4.82 8.01 -6.24
N LEU A 62 4.81 8.01 -4.90
CA LEU A 62 4.05 8.95 -4.09
C LEU A 62 4.82 10.28 -4.02
N ASN A 63 4.58 11.15 -5.01
CA ASN A 63 5.28 12.44 -5.17
C ASN A 63 4.88 13.52 -4.15
N SER A 64 3.86 13.29 -3.33
CA SER A 64 3.46 14.22 -2.27
C SER A 64 4.38 14.13 -1.06
N ARG A 65 4.40 15.16 -0.20
CA ARG A 65 5.15 15.17 1.08
C ARG A 65 4.62 14.19 2.13
N ILE A 66 4.01 13.09 1.71
CA ILE A 66 3.53 12.04 2.60
C ILE A 66 4.75 11.40 3.24
N ARG A 67 4.95 11.67 4.53
CA ARG A 67 5.99 11.03 5.33
C ARG A 67 5.60 9.56 5.54
N TYR A 68 6.55 8.65 5.35
CA TYR A 68 6.34 7.22 5.52
C TYR A 68 5.68 6.88 6.87
N ASN A 69 6.19 7.42 7.99
CA ASN A 69 5.66 7.09 9.32
C ASN A 69 4.19 7.53 9.46
N TRP A 70 3.82 8.68 8.91
CA TRP A 70 2.43 9.16 8.94
C TRP A 70 1.52 8.27 8.09
N PHE A 71 2.02 7.84 6.94
CA PHE A 71 1.28 6.90 6.10
C PHE A 71 1.06 5.55 6.80
N MET A 72 2.10 5.02 7.45
CA MET A 72 1.99 3.76 8.18
C MET A 72 0.99 3.86 9.33
N ALA A 73 0.99 4.96 10.08
CA ALA A 73 0.01 5.22 11.13
C ALA A 73 -1.43 5.24 10.60
N ILE A 74 -1.65 5.91 9.46
CA ILE A 74 -2.96 5.97 8.79
C ILE A 74 -3.37 4.58 8.31
N LEU A 75 -2.48 3.87 7.61
CA LEU A 75 -2.76 2.52 7.12
C LEU A 75 -3.07 1.56 8.26
N SER A 76 -2.29 1.61 9.35
CA SER A 76 -2.48 0.82 10.57
C SER A 76 -3.84 1.11 11.18
N SER A 77 -4.19 2.39 11.33
CA SER A 77 -5.49 2.81 11.87
C SER A 77 -6.68 2.32 11.04
N ILE A 78 -6.58 2.40 9.72
CA ILE A 78 -7.61 1.93 8.79
C ILE A 78 -7.73 0.40 8.83
N THR A 79 -6.60 -0.31 8.80
CA THR A 79 -6.58 -1.78 8.68
C THR A 79 -6.99 -2.47 9.99
N THR A 80 -6.66 -1.85 11.13
CA THR A 80 -7.03 -2.37 12.46
C THR A 80 -8.39 -1.85 12.94
N GLU A 81 -9.01 -0.91 12.22
CA GLU A 81 -10.21 -0.18 12.63
C GLU A 81 -10.05 0.52 13.99
N GLN A 82 -8.82 0.94 14.32
CA GLN A 82 -8.49 1.64 15.56
C GLN A 82 -7.97 3.05 15.26
N PRO A 83 -8.82 4.09 15.41
CA PRO A 83 -8.40 5.49 15.26
C PRO A 83 -7.26 5.89 16.20
N SER A 84 -7.14 5.26 17.36
CA SER A 84 -6.07 5.51 18.34
C SER A 84 -4.67 5.24 17.79
N ALA A 85 -4.52 4.31 16.84
CA ALA A 85 -3.23 4.00 16.20
C ALA A 85 -2.59 5.21 15.49
N LEU A 86 -3.41 6.19 15.07
CA LEU A 86 -2.92 7.45 14.52
C LEU A 86 -2.06 8.22 15.54
N PHE A 87 -2.38 8.14 16.82
CA PHE A 87 -1.72 8.92 17.86
C PHE A 87 -0.57 8.16 18.54
N THR A 88 -0.58 6.83 18.45
CA THR A 88 0.49 5.97 19.00
C THR A 88 1.75 6.00 18.15
N GLU A 89 1.63 6.14 16.83
CA GLU A 89 2.77 6.15 15.89
C GLU A 89 3.31 7.56 15.57
N LEU A 90 2.60 8.63 15.94
CA LEU A 90 3.06 10.02 15.77
C LEU A 90 4.03 10.49 16.87
N SER A 91 4.22 9.69 17.93
CA SER A 91 5.20 9.97 18.98
C SER A 91 6.44 9.10 18.83
N THR A 92 7.33 9.47 17.92
CA THR A 92 8.79 9.29 18.09
C THR A 92 9.47 10.04 16.94
N GLU A 93 10.02 11.19 17.32
CA GLU A 93 11.06 12.02 16.67
C GLU A 93 11.32 11.85 15.16
#